data_AF-A0A524HUU4-F1
#
_entry.id   AF-A0A524HUU4-F1
#
_cell.length_a   1.000
_cell.length_b   1.000
_cell.length_c   1.000
_cell.angle_alpha   90.00
_cell.angle_beta   90.00
_cell.angle_gamma   90.00
#
_symmetry.space_group_name_H-M   'P 1'
#
loop_
_entity.id
_entity.type
_entity.pdbx_description
1 polymer ?
#
loop_
_entity_poly.entity_id
_entity_poly.type
_entity_poly.pdbx_seq_one_letter_code
_entity_poly.pdbx_strand_id
1 'polypeptide(L)'
;MASGAERRLFWVVLLLVVVLDASTKLIAETFLLRTAATPVVGDWFQLRLVYNQGAAFGLHVGPYSRWIFFAVAVIAVIVLLRMSR
;
A
#
# COMPACT_ATOMS: atom_id res chain seq x y z
N MET A 1 24.58 -14.70 -7.27
CA MET A 1 23.41 -14.69 -8.18
C MET A 1 22.26 -15.40 -7.48
N ALA A 2 21.08 -14.76 -7.37
CA ALA A 2 19.92 -15.43 -6.78
C ALA A 2 19.54 -16.68 -7.57
N SER A 3 19.34 -17.79 -6.86
CA SER A 3 18.85 -19.06 -7.35
C SER A 3 17.46 -18.93 -7.98
N GLY A 4 17.07 -19.89 -8.81
CA GLY A 4 15.72 -19.94 -9.38
C GLY A 4 14.62 -19.99 -8.32
N ALA A 5 14.90 -20.63 -7.17
CA ALA A 5 13.97 -20.71 -6.05
C ALA A 5 13.74 -19.34 -5.38
N GLU A 6 14.81 -18.57 -5.14
CA GLU A 6 14.70 -17.23 -4.54
C GLU A 6 13.91 -16.26 -5.43
N ARG A 7 14.11 -16.32 -6.75
CA ARG A 7 13.32 -15.50 -7.70
C ARG A 7 11.84 -15.89 -7.70
N ARG A 8 11.55 -17.20 -7.68
CA ARG A 8 10.16 -17.68 -7.60
C ARG A 8 9.50 -17.23 -6.31
N LEU A 9 10.19 -17.35 -5.18
CA LEU A 9 9.68 -16.89 -3.88
C LEU A 9 9.39 -15.39 -3.90
N PHE A 10 10.32 -14.58 -4.43
CA PHE A 10 10.11 -13.13 -4.57
C PHE A 10 8.82 -12.80 -5.33
N TRP A 11 8.62 -13.39 -6.51
CA TRP A 11 7.44 -13.11 -7.33
C TRP A 11 6.14 -13.59 -6.68
N VAL A 12 6.16 -14.74 -6.00
CA VAL A 12 5.00 -15.23 -5.25
C VAL A 12 4.63 -14.28 -4.12
N VAL A 13 5.62 -13.84 -3.32
CA VAL A 13 5.40 -12.89 -2.23
C VAL A 13 4.90 -11.55 -2.78
N LEU A 14 5.52 -11.03 -3.84
CA LEU A 14 5.09 -9.79 -4.48
C LEU A 14 3.62 -9.86 -4.91
N LEU A 15 3.25 -10.93 -5.63
CA LEU A 15 1.87 -11.12 -6.09
C LEU A 15 0.91 -11.22 -4.92
N LEU A 16 1.24 -12.01 -3.90
CA LEU A 16 0.43 -12.19 -2.71
C LEU A 16 0.20 -10.85 -1.99
N VAL A 17 1.26 -10.06 -1.79
CA VAL A 17 1.18 -8.76 -1.13
C VAL A 17 0.27 -7.81 -1.91
N VAL A 18 0.44 -7.71 -3.24
CA VAL A 18 -0.37 -6.81 -4.08
C VAL A 18 -1.84 -7.24 -4.09
N VAL A 19 -2.12 -8.54 -4.20
CA VAL A 19 -3.50 -9.06 -4.18
C VAL A 19 -4.14 -8.80 -2.82
N LEU A 20 -3.46 -9.12 -1.73
CA LEU A 20 -3.98 -8.90 -0.37
C LEU A 20 -4.20 -7.40 -0.09
N ASP A 21 -3.28 -6.53 -0.50
CA ASP A 21 -3.43 -5.07 -0.35
C ASP A 21 -4.68 -4.55 -1.09
N ALA A 22 -4.88 -4.96 -2.35
CA ALA A 22 -6.04 -4.53 -3.13
C ALA A 22 -7.36 -5.10 -2.56
N SER A 23 -7.39 -6.39 -2.24
CA SER A 23 -8.58 -7.05 -1.69
C SER A 23 -8.98 -6.46 -0.33
N THR A 24 -8.03 -6.23 0.57
CA THR A 24 -8.32 -5.64 1.89
C THR A 24 -8.88 -4.22 1.77
N LYS A 25 -8.40 -3.41 0.82
CA LYS A 25 -8.95 -2.07 0.54
C LYS A 25 -10.37 -2.13 -0.01
N LEU A 26 -10.65 -3.03 -0.96
CA LEU A 26 -12.01 -3.21 -1.51
C LEU A 26 -13.00 -3.66 -0.44
N ILE A 27 -12.59 -4.59 0.43
CA ILE A 27 -13.38 -5.02 1.59
C ILE A 27 -13.62 -3.82 2.52
N ALA A 28 -12.58 -3.04 2.83
CA ALA A 28 -12.72 -1.85 3.68
C ALA A 28 -13.70 -0.82 3.09
N GLU A 29 -13.67 -0.55 1.79
CA GLU A 29 -14.65 0.34 1.14
C GLU A 29 -16.09 -0.20 1.26
N THR A 30 -16.26 -1.52 1.17
CA THR A 30 -17.58 -2.16 1.24
C THR A 30 -18.17 -2.09 2.67
N PHE A 31 -17.35 -2.34 3.70
CA PHE A 31 -17.84 -2.52 5.07
C PHE A 31 -17.65 -1.30 5.98
N LEU A 32 -16.73 -0.38 5.66
CA LEU A 32 -16.32 0.69 6.58
C LEU A 32 -16.67 2.10 6.10
N LEU A 33 -17.17 2.30 4.86
CA LEU A 33 -17.43 3.64 4.29
C LEU A 33 -18.36 4.53 5.13
N ARG A 34 -19.30 3.93 5.85
CA ARG A 34 -20.26 4.63 6.72
C ARG A 34 -20.11 4.26 8.19
N THR A 35 -18.96 3.70 8.56
CA THR A 35 -18.68 3.23 9.93
C THR A 35 -17.55 4.08 10.52
N ALA A 36 -17.80 4.69 11.69
CA ALA A 36 -16.80 5.56 12.32
C ALA A 36 -15.53 4.82 12.75
N ALA A 37 -15.69 3.62 13.33
CA ALA A 37 -14.62 2.70 13.70
C ALA A 37 -15.21 1.32 13.98
N THR A 38 -14.52 0.26 13.56
CA THR A 38 -14.88 -1.12 13.92
C THR A 38 -13.84 -1.65 14.90
N PRO A 39 -14.15 -1.80 16.19
CA PRO A 39 -13.21 -2.35 17.17
C PRO A 39 -12.95 -3.83 16.88
N VAL A 40 -11.69 -4.24 17.01
CA VAL A 40 -11.25 -5.63 16.84
C VAL A 40 -10.66 -6.16 18.14
N VAL A 41 -9.87 -5.34 18.85
CA VAL A 41 -9.35 -5.65 20.20
C VAL A 41 -9.63 -4.47 21.12
N GLY A 42 -10.81 -4.46 21.72
CA GLY A 42 -11.30 -3.34 22.53
C GLY A 42 -11.11 -2.00 21.82
N ASP A 43 -10.65 -0.99 22.58
CA ASP A 43 -10.32 0.33 22.04
C ASP A 43 -8.87 0.46 21.53
N TRP A 44 -8.04 -0.58 21.69
CA TRP A 44 -6.62 -0.57 21.30
C TRP A 44 -6.40 -0.78 19.81
N PHE A 45 -7.24 -1.61 19.18
CA PHE A 45 -7.15 -1.90 17.75
C PHE A 45 -8.51 -1.75 17.07
N GLN A 46 -8.60 -0.75 16.20
CA GLN A 46 -9.83 -0.40 15.48
C GLN A 46 -9.54 -0.29 13.97
N LEU A 47 -10.44 -0.84 13.16
CA LEU A 47 -10.41 -0.66 11.72
C LEU A 47 -11.17 0.60 11.33
N ARG A 48 -10.55 1.42 10.48
CA ARG A 48 -11.12 2.66 9.95
C ARG A 48 -10.78 2.79 8.47
N LEU A 49 -11.74 3.21 7.66
CA LEU A 49 -11.47 3.60 6.29
C LEU A 49 -11.06 5.07 6.26
N VAL A 50 -9.81 5.32 5.88
CA VAL A 50 -9.24 6.67 5.78
C VAL A 50 -8.58 6.84 4.42
N TYR A 51 -9.09 7.80 3.64
CA TYR A 51 -8.50 8.17 2.36
C TYR A 51 -7.33 9.14 2.58
N ASN A 52 -6.11 8.60 2.59
CA ASN A 52 -4.91 9.40 2.83
C ASN A 52 -4.42 10.09 1.54
N GLN A 53 -4.79 11.36 1.35
CA GLN A 53 -4.30 12.20 0.24
C GLN A 53 -2.93 12.83 0.51
N GLY A 54 -2.50 12.88 1.77
CA GLY A 54 -1.29 13.59 2.22
C GLY A 54 -0.03 12.72 2.35
N ALA A 55 -0.05 11.49 1.85
CA ALA A 55 0.99 10.49 2.10
C ALA A 55 1.29 10.33 3.62
N ALA A 56 2.48 9.85 3.99
CA ALA A 56 2.81 9.60 5.40
C ALA A 56 2.96 10.87 6.27
N PHE A 57 3.24 12.02 5.65
CA PHE A 57 3.60 13.26 6.35
C PHE A 57 2.52 14.35 6.30
N GLY A 58 1.32 14.06 5.78
CA GLY A 58 0.26 15.06 5.60
C GLY A 58 0.56 16.10 4.50
N LEU A 59 1.53 15.81 3.62
CA LEU A 59 1.99 16.71 2.57
C LEU A 59 0.93 16.93 1.50
N HIS A 60 0.60 18.20 1.23
CA HIS A 60 -0.22 18.61 0.09
C HIS A 60 0.61 19.53 -0.81
N VAL A 61 0.89 19.04 -2.02
CA VAL A 61 1.67 19.75 -3.05
C VAL A 61 0.76 20.24 -4.19
N GLY A 62 -0.47 20.63 -3.82
CA GLY A 62 -1.50 21.10 -4.75
C GLY A 62 -2.34 19.99 -5.38
N PRO A 63 -3.11 20.31 -6.45
CA PRO A 63 -4.10 19.40 -7.04
C PRO A 63 -3.50 18.13 -7.64
N TYR A 64 -2.19 18.14 -7.93
CA TYR A 64 -1.47 17.01 -8.53
C TYR A 64 -0.77 16.11 -7.49
N SER A 65 -1.03 16.28 -6.19
CA SER A 65 -0.36 15.52 -5.12
C SER A 65 -0.35 14.01 -5.36
N ARG A 66 -1.49 13.43 -5.78
CA ARG A 66 -1.59 12.01 -6.14
C ARG A 66 -0.58 11.59 -7.20
N TRP A 67 -0.47 12.35 -8.28
CA TRP A 67 0.40 12.04 -9.41
C TRP A 67 1.87 12.25 -9.07
N ILE A 68 2.19 13.26 -8.27
CA ILE A 68 3.54 13.51 -7.78
C ILE A 68 4.02 12.35 -6.90
N PHE A 69 3.22 11.94 -5.91
CA PHE A 69 3.58 10.81 -5.05
C PHE A 69 3.66 9.49 -5.82
N PHE A 70 2.79 9.28 -6.80
CA PHE A 70 2.89 8.13 -7.70
C PHE A 70 4.20 8.13 -8.49
N ALA A 71 4.61 9.26 -9.07
CA ALA A 71 5.89 9.38 -9.77
C ALA A 71 7.09 9.08 -8.86
N VAL A 72 7.07 9.60 -7.63
CA VAL A 72 8.11 9.31 -6.61
C VAL A 72 8.18 7.80 -6.31
N ALA A 73 7.03 7.14 -6.13
CA ALA A 73 6.99 5.70 -5.89
C ALA A 73 7.55 4.89 -7.07
N VAL A 74 7.19 5.26 -8.31
CA VAL A 74 7.73 4.61 -9.52
C VAL A 74 9.25 4.79 -9.62
N ILE A 75 9.76 6.01 -9.38
CA ILE A 75 11.20 6.29 -9.37
C ILE A 75 11.91 5.43 -8.31
N ALA A 76 11.37 5.35 -7.11
CA ALA A 76 11.94 4.53 -6.04
C ALA A 76 12.01 3.04 -6.44
N VAL A 77 10.94 2.50 -7.03
CA VAL A 77 10.93 1.11 -7.54
C VAL A 77 12.00 0.93 -8.63
N ILE A 78 12.14 1.85 -9.58
CA ILE A 78 13.17 1.77 -10.62
C ILE A 78 14.58 1.78 -10.00
N VAL A 79 14.85 2.66 -9.04
CA VAL A 79 16.15 2.73 -8.35
C VAL A 79 16.43 1.42 -7.61
N LEU A 80 15.48 0.90 -6.85
CA LEU A 80 15.63 -0.39 -6.15
C LEU A 80 15.86 -1.54 -7.13
N LEU A 81 15.15 -1.57 -8.26
CA LEU A 81 15.37 -2.56 -9.32
C LEU A 81 16.74 -2.42 -10.00
N ARG A 82 17.32 -1.22 -10.07
CA ARG A 82 18.67 -1.01 -10.58
C ARG A 82 19.73 -1.46 -9.57
N MET A 83 19.52 -1.22 -8.28
CA MET A 83 20.43 -1.61 -7.20
C MET A 83 20.40 -3.11 -6.88
N SER A 84 19.27 -3.79 -7.17
CA SER A 84 19.09 -5.23 -6.93
C SER A 84 19.49 -6.12 -8.10
N ARG A 85 19.94 -5.53 -9.22
CA ARG A 85 20.54 -6.23 -10.36
C ARG A 85 22.04 -6.36 -10.15
#